data_AF-A0AA87Y6V8-F1
#
_entry.id   AF-A0AA87Y6V8-F1
#
_cell.length_a   1.000
_cell.length_b   1.000
_cell.length_c   1.000
_cell.angle_alpha   90.00
_cell.angle_beta   90.00
_cell.angle_gamma   90.00
#
_symmetry.space_group_name_H-M   'P 1'
#
loop_
_entity.id
_entity.type
_entity.pdbx_description
1 polymer ?
#
loop_
_entity_poly.entity_id
_entity_poly.type
_entity_poly.pdbx_seq_one_letter_code
_entity_poly.pdbx_strand_id
1 'polypeptide(L)'
;MARAASRLISTVIDEAAVRGPRFDWQNLLLVGHSLGGDSSARFAADQPNRVSSLISLDSRRVALPRAAGIRVLTIRASDTAADPGVLPSLEERSRFGTCMVHIEGSRHNDMQDAGSEQLKAKIVSAIDTFLTPARQPKYACDPDSRLQGLPGVT
;
A
#
# COMPACT_ATOMS: atom_id res chain seq x y z
N MET A 1 -6.76 -18.17 -6.52
CA MET A 1 -7.23 -17.34 -5.38
C MET A 1 -7.30 -15.85 -5.72
N ALA A 2 -6.21 -15.19 -6.13
CA ALA A 2 -6.20 -13.73 -6.38
C ALA A 2 -7.30 -13.23 -7.36
N ARG A 3 -7.56 -13.92 -8.48
CA ARG A 3 -8.65 -13.55 -9.42
C ARG A 3 -10.04 -13.52 -8.78
N ALA A 4 -10.31 -14.38 -7.80
CA ALA A 4 -11.59 -14.38 -7.10
C ALA A 4 -11.70 -13.17 -6.16
N ALA A 5 -10.60 -12.79 -5.50
CA ALA A 5 -10.55 -11.61 -4.65
C ALA A 5 -10.77 -10.30 -5.41
N SER A 6 -10.20 -10.17 -6.62
CA SER A 6 -10.44 -9.01 -7.50
C SER A 6 -11.92 -8.84 -7.85
N ARG A 7 -12.61 -9.95 -8.21
CA ARG A 7 -14.06 -9.90 -8.46
C ARG A 7 -14.86 -9.50 -7.23
N LEU A 8 -14.51 -10.02 -6.06
CA LEU A 8 -15.16 -9.67 -4.79
C LEU A 8 -15.00 -8.17 -4.49
N ILE A 9 -13.79 -7.63 -4.64
CA ILE A 9 -13.52 -6.20 -4.46
C ILE A 9 -14.38 -5.38 -5.43
N SER A 10 -14.46 -5.76 -6.72
CA SER A 10 -15.34 -5.09 -7.69
C SER A 10 -16.79 -5.07 -7.23
N THR A 11 -17.34 -6.23 -6.84
CA THR A 11 -18.73 -6.34 -6.38
C THR A 11 -18.99 -5.42 -5.18
N VAL A 12 -18.11 -5.42 -4.18
CA VAL A 12 -18.27 -4.55 -3.00
C VAL A 12 -18.23 -3.07 -3.38
N ILE A 13 -17.30 -2.68 -4.26
CA ILE A 13 -17.20 -1.28 -4.72
C ILE A 13 -18.46 -0.88 -5.48
N ASP A 14 -18.94 -1.73 -6.39
CA ASP A 14 -20.08 -1.41 -7.24
C ASP A 14 -21.37 -1.30 -6.40
N GLU A 15 -21.55 -2.17 -5.40
CA GLU A 15 -22.64 -2.06 -4.40
C GLU A 15 -22.51 -0.81 -3.52
N ALA A 16 -21.29 -0.47 -3.08
CA ALA A 16 -21.05 0.74 -2.31
C ALA A 16 -21.30 2.00 -3.13
N ALA A 17 -21.02 1.98 -4.44
CA ALA A 17 -21.24 3.08 -5.35
C ALA A 17 -22.72 3.45 -5.50
N VAL A 18 -23.60 2.44 -5.49
CA VAL A 18 -25.06 2.65 -5.46
C VAL A 18 -25.48 3.40 -4.19
N ARG A 19 -24.89 3.07 -3.05
CA ARG A 19 -25.24 3.66 -1.74
C ARG A 19 -24.60 5.03 -1.50
N GLY A 20 -23.46 5.28 -2.12
CA GLY A 20 -22.65 6.49 -1.94
C GLY A 20 -22.28 7.17 -3.26
N PRO A 21 -23.23 7.63 -4.08
CA PRO A 21 -22.94 8.16 -5.42
C PRO A 21 -22.12 9.45 -5.43
N ARG A 22 -21.94 10.10 -4.28
CA ARG A 22 -21.13 11.32 -4.12
C ARG A 22 -19.63 11.07 -3.98
N PHE A 23 -19.21 9.83 -3.76
CA PHE A 23 -17.79 9.49 -3.68
C PHE A 23 -17.20 9.25 -5.08
N ASP A 24 -15.90 9.44 -5.21
CA ASP A 24 -15.17 9.11 -6.43
C ASP A 24 -14.85 7.60 -6.46
N TRP A 25 -15.65 6.85 -7.22
CA TRP A 25 -15.49 5.41 -7.40
C TRP A 25 -14.60 5.04 -8.60
N GLN A 26 -14.05 6.04 -9.30
CA GLN A 26 -13.15 5.86 -10.44
C GLN A 26 -11.69 6.08 -10.06
N ASN A 27 -11.40 6.81 -8.97
CA ASN A 27 -10.03 7.06 -8.49
C ASN A 27 -9.79 6.47 -7.10
N LEU A 28 -9.86 5.15 -6.98
CA LEU A 28 -9.80 4.46 -5.69
C LEU A 28 -8.40 4.47 -5.07
N LEU A 29 -8.36 4.72 -3.76
CA LEU A 29 -7.24 4.36 -2.88
C LEU A 29 -7.55 3.01 -2.24
N LEU A 30 -6.69 2.02 -2.49
CA LEU A 30 -6.82 0.69 -1.86
C LEU A 30 -5.80 0.54 -0.74
N VAL A 31 -6.25 0.02 0.41
CA VAL A 31 -5.38 -0.31 1.54
C VAL A 31 -5.60 -1.78 1.90
N GLY A 32 -4.52 -2.53 2.07
CA GLY A 32 -4.63 -3.95 2.40
C GLY A 32 -3.43 -4.51 3.14
N HIS A 33 -3.70 -5.30 4.18
CA HIS A 33 -2.71 -6.06 4.94
C HIS A 33 -2.61 -7.50 4.45
N SER A 34 -1.40 -8.04 4.36
CA SER A 34 -1.13 -9.44 4.00
C SER A 34 -1.89 -9.86 2.72
N LEU A 35 -2.82 -10.81 2.84
CA LEU A 35 -3.70 -11.26 1.75
C LEU A 35 -4.60 -10.14 1.20
N GLY A 36 -5.02 -9.20 2.06
CA GLY A 36 -5.74 -8.01 1.63
C GLY A 36 -4.88 -7.16 0.70
N GLY A 37 -3.59 -7.00 1.00
CA GLY A 37 -2.65 -6.29 0.12
C GLY A 37 -2.41 -7.02 -1.20
N ASP A 38 -2.28 -8.36 -1.15
CA ASP A 38 -2.18 -9.19 -2.37
C ASP A 38 -3.45 -9.04 -3.25
N SER A 39 -4.62 -8.98 -2.61
CA SER A 39 -5.92 -8.81 -3.28
C SER A 39 -6.08 -7.42 -3.88
N SER A 40 -5.67 -6.36 -3.18
CA SER A 40 -5.64 -4.99 -3.70
C SER A 40 -4.70 -4.87 -4.90
N ALA A 41 -3.51 -5.48 -4.84
CA ALA A 41 -2.55 -5.46 -5.95
C ALA A 41 -3.13 -6.18 -7.16
N ARG A 42 -3.82 -7.31 -6.94
CA ARG A 42 -4.50 -8.01 -8.01
C ARG A 42 -5.61 -7.20 -8.64
N PHE A 43 -6.45 -6.55 -7.83
CA PHE A 43 -7.52 -5.69 -8.35
C PHE A 43 -6.96 -4.52 -9.15
N ALA A 44 -5.91 -3.85 -8.66
CA ALA A 44 -5.23 -2.79 -9.40
C ALA A 44 -4.65 -3.25 -10.74
N ALA A 45 -4.17 -4.50 -10.84
CA ALA A 45 -3.71 -5.08 -12.09
C ALA A 45 -4.87 -5.44 -13.05
N ASP A 46 -5.98 -5.96 -12.53
CA ASP A 46 -7.15 -6.34 -13.34
C ASP A 46 -8.00 -5.12 -13.76
N GLN A 47 -8.00 -4.03 -12.98
CA GLN A 47 -8.82 -2.81 -13.14
C GLN A 47 -7.98 -1.52 -12.97
N PRO A 48 -6.92 -1.32 -13.76
CA PRO A 48 -5.96 -0.23 -13.53
C PRO A 48 -6.56 1.17 -13.64
N ASN A 49 -7.63 1.34 -14.43
CA ASN A 49 -8.29 2.63 -14.62
C ASN A 49 -9.20 3.04 -13.45
N ARG A 50 -9.40 2.15 -12.46
CA ARG A 50 -10.24 2.42 -11.28
C ARG A 50 -9.43 2.78 -10.03
N VAL A 51 -8.10 2.68 -10.09
CA VAL A 51 -7.22 2.77 -8.91
C VAL A 51 -6.24 3.91 -9.13
N SER A 52 -6.25 4.89 -8.22
CA SER A 52 -5.28 5.99 -8.21
C SER A 52 -4.09 5.70 -7.30
N SER A 53 -4.29 4.88 -6.26
CA SER A 53 -3.27 4.59 -5.26
C SER A 53 -3.46 3.24 -4.57
N LEU A 54 -2.36 2.61 -4.17
CA LEU A 54 -2.34 1.38 -3.40
C LEU A 54 -1.38 1.48 -2.22
N ILE A 55 -1.87 1.15 -1.03
CA ILE A 55 -1.09 1.01 0.21
C ILE A 55 -1.14 -0.45 0.63
N SER A 56 0.01 -1.10 0.70
CA SER A 56 0.12 -2.47 1.17
C SER A 56 0.89 -2.56 2.47
N LEU A 57 0.29 -3.22 3.47
CA LEU A 57 0.96 -3.63 4.70
C LEU A 57 1.43 -5.08 4.53
N ASP A 58 2.72 -5.22 4.20
CA ASP A 58 3.45 -6.50 4.16
C ASP A 58 2.81 -7.64 3.35
N SER A 59 2.24 -7.33 2.18
CA SER A 59 1.82 -8.35 1.19
C SER A 59 3.01 -9.06 0.55
N ARG A 60 2.85 -10.29 0.08
CA ARG A 60 4.01 -11.16 -0.20
C ARG A 60 3.94 -11.95 -1.49
N ARG A 61 2.80 -12.00 -2.18
CA ARG A 61 2.54 -13.04 -3.19
C ARG A 61 2.12 -12.48 -4.54
N VAL A 62 1.57 -11.27 -4.57
CA VAL A 62 1.09 -10.64 -5.81
C VAL A 62 1.94 -9.41 -6.12
N ALA A 63 2.42 -9.36 -7.37
CA ALA A 63 3.18 -8.23 -7.90
C ALA A 63 2.48 -6.89 -7.66
N LEU A 64 3.18 -5.95 -7.02
CA LEU A 64 2.72 -4.57 -6.89
C LEU A 64 2.61 -3.88 -8.26
N PRO A 65 1.75 -2.86 -8.42
CA PRO A 65 1.63 -2.13 -9.69
C PRO A 65 2.97 -1.59 -10.22
N ARG A 66 3.22 -1.77 -11.52
CA ARG A 66 4.29 -1.11 -12.29
C ARG A 66 3.70 -0.14 -13.31
N ALA A 67 2.96 0.84 -12.81
CA ALA A 67 2.22 1.78 -13.64
C ALA A 67 2.33 3.19 -13.08
N ALA A 68 2.75 4.15 -13.91
CA ALA A 68 2.91 5.54 -13.49
C ALA A 68 1.61 6.20 -13.03
N GLY A 69 0.45 5.67 -13.45
CA GLY A 69 -0.87 6.14 -13.03
C GLY A 69 -1.33 5.65 -11.65
N ILE A 70 -0.62 4.69 -11.04
CA ILE A 70 -0.99 4.11 -9.74
C ILE A 70 0.16 4.37 -8.77
N ARG A 71 -0.06 5.27 -7.81
CA ARG A 71 0.92 5.51 -6.75
C ARG A 71 0.94 4.34 -5.76
N VAL A 72 2.13 3.87 -5.39
CA VAL A 72 2.26 2.71 -4.49
C VAL A 72 3.04 3.08 -3.24
N LEU A 73 2.50 2.72 -2.07
CA LEU A 73 3.22 2.60 -0.81
C LEU A 73 3.19 1.13 -0.36
N THR A 74 4.35 0.56 -0.05
CA THR A 74 4.43 -0.72 0.65
C THR A 74 5.21 -0.57 1.94
N ILE A 75 4.57 -0.90 3.06
CA ILE A 75 5.15 -0.91 4.40
C ILE A 75 5.49 -2.36 4.73
N ARG A 76 6.76 -2.62 5.06
CA ARG A 76 7.33 -3.95 5.21
C ARG A 76 7.65 -4.24 6.67
N ALA A 77 7.28 -5.44 7.11
CA ALA A 77 7.72 -5.95 8.41
C ALA A 77 9.15 -6.50 8.33
N SER A 78 9.76 -6.79 9.48
CA SER A 78 11.14 -7.29 9.55
C SER A 78 11.24 -8.83 9.52
N ASP A 79 10.16 -9.53 9.83
CA ASP A 79 10.13 -10.99 10.04
C ASP A 79 9.66 -11.77 8.80
N THR A 80 9.32 -11.10 7.71
CA THR A 80 8.94 -11.76 6.46
C THR A 80 9.58 -11.12 5.23
N ALA A 81 9.74 -11.93 4.18
CA ALA A 81 10.14 -11.48 2.86
C ALA A 81 8.99 -11.70 1.86
N ALA A 82 8.92 -10.82 0.86
CA ALA A 82 8.05 -11.00 -0.29
C ALA A 82 8.65 -12.03 -1.26
N ASP A 83 7.78 -12.74 -1.97
CA ASP A 83 8.19 -13.68 -3.00
C ASP A 83 8.89 -12.96 -4.17
N PRO A 84 9.77 -13.64 -4.93
CA PRO A 84 10.44 -13.04 -6.08
C PRO A 84 9.46 -12.41 -7.07
N GLY A 85 9.77 -11.20 -7.54
CA GLY A 85 8.94 -10.45 -8.48
C GLY A 85 7.73 -9.74 -7.85
N VAL A 86 7.48 -9.87 -6.55
CA VAL A 86 6.39 -9.14 -5.90
C VAL A 86 6.72 -7.66 -5.76
N LEU A 87 7.88 -7.37 -5.17
CA LEU A 87 8.39 -6.02 -5.02
C LEU A 87 9.08 -5.55 -6.31
N PRO A 88 8.90 -4.28 -6.70
CA PRO A 88 9.64 -3.69 -7.82
C PRO A 88 11.12 -3.50 -7.46
N SER A 89 11.98 -3.55 -8.49
CA SER A 89 13.41 -3.23 -8.36
C SER A 89 13.64 -1.75 -8.01
N LEU A 90 14.85 -1.38 -7.60
CA LEU A 90 15.20 0.03 -7.34
C LEU A 90 14.94 0.92 -8.55
N GLU A 91 15.25 0.45 -9.76
CA GLU A 91 14.99 1.16 -11.01
C GLU A 91 13.48 1.32 -11.26
N GLU A 92 12.71 0.24 -11.13
CA GLU A 92 11.25 0.27 -11.30
C GLU A 92 10.60 1.21 -10.28
N ARG A 93 11.09 1.22 -9.04
CA ARG A 93 10.59 2.10 -7.99
C ARG A 93 10.83 3.56 -8.31
N SER A 94 12.01 3.91 -8.80
CA SER A 94 12.32 5.27 -9.26
C SER A 94 11.44 5.66 -10.45
N ARG A 95 11.27 4.75 -11.43
CA ARG A 95 10.48 4.97 -12.64
C ARG A 95 8.98 5.15 -12.37
N PHE A 96 8.42 4.35 -11.45
CA PHE A 96 6.97 4.32 -11.19
C PHE A 96 6.57 5.07 -9.91
N GLY A 97 7.53 5.62 -9.16
CA GLY A 97 7.26 6.35 -7.92
C GLY A 97 6.75 5.46 -6.79
N THR A 98 7.26 4.23 -6.69
CA THR A 98 6.86 3.29 -5.62
C THR A 98 7.66 3.53 -4.34
N CYS A 99 6.94 3.91 -3.28
CA CYS A 99 7.46 4.09 -1.94
C CYS A 99 7.52 2.75 -1.19
N MET A 100 8.68 2.44 -0.63
CA MET A 100 8.87 1.29 0.24
C MET A 100 9.40 1.80 1.58
N VAL A 101 8.76 1.36 2.65
CA VAL A 101 9.13 1.69 4.01
C VAL A 101 9.35 0.38 4.76
N HIS A 102 10.50 0.23 5.41
CA HIS A 102 10.73 -0.87 6.34
C HIS A 102 10.57 -0.36 7.78
N ILE A 103 9.76 -1.06 8.56
CA ILE A 103 9.64 -0.82 10.01
C ILE A 103 10.48 -1.88 10.72
N GLU A 104 11.65 -1.45 11.19
CA GLU A 104 12.58 -2.31 11.93
C GLU A 104 11.94 -2.87 13.21
N GLY A 105 12.14 -4.17 13.44
CA GLY A 105 11.63 -4.90 14.60
C GLY A 105 10.14 -5.21 14.58
N SER A 106 9.38 -4.79 13.56
CA SER A 106 7.95 -5.11 13.49
C SER A 106 7.70 -6.53 12.97
N ARG A 107 6.64 -7.15 13.48
CA ARG A 107 6.15 -8.44 12.99
C ARG A 107 4.97 -8.29 12.05
N HIS A 108 4.90 -9.15 11.04
CA HIS A 108 3.82 -9.18 10.06
C HIS A 108 2.43 -9.20 10.71
N ASN A 109 2.25 -10.05 11.73
CA ASN A 109 0.97 -10.26 12.41
C ASN A 109 0.59 -9.12 13.36
N ASP A 110 1.51 -8.21 13.67
CA ASP A 110 1.27 -7.06 14.55
C ASP A 110 0.84 -5.81 13.76
N MET A 111 0.85 -5.84 12.42
CA MET A 111 0.43 -4.72 11.56
C MET A 111 -1.11 -4.60 11.45
N GLN A 112 -1.79 -4.55 12.60
CA GLN A 112 -3.24 -4.50 12.77
C GLN A 112 -3.59 -3.84 14.12
N ASP A 113 -4.87 -3.72 14.46
CA ASP A 113 -5.36 -2.92 15.59
C ASP A 113 -4.81 -3.34 16.97
N ALA A 114 -4.55 -4.64 17.17
CA ALA A 114 -3.93 -5.20 18.37
C ALA A 114 -2.38 -5.16 18.35
N GLY A 115 -1.78 -4.55 17.32
CA GLY A 115 -0.37 -4.17 17.33
C GLY A 115 -0.06 -3.09 18.36
N SER A 116 1.22 -2.93 18.70
CA SER A 116 1.64 -1.89 19.64
C SER A 116 1.31 -0.48 19.12
N GLU A 117 1.00 0.44 20.03
CA GLU A 117 0.74 1.84 19.66
C GLU A 117 1.90 2.46 18.88
N GLN A 118 3.14 2.10 19.22
CA GLN A 118 4.32 2.58 18.51
C GLN A 118 4.39 2.07 17.05
N LEU A 119 3.98 0.82 16.80
CA LEU A 119 3.90 0.28 15.44
C LEU A 119 2.78 0.97 14.65
N LYS A 120 1.60 1.11 15.26
CA LYS A 120 0.46 1.80 14.64
C LYS A 120 0.80 3.25 14.29
N ALA A 121 1.46 3.99 15.19
CA ALA A 121 1.90 5.37 14.95
C ALA A 121 2.87 5.46 13.75
N LYS A 122 3.82 4.53 13.62
CA LYS A 122 4.72 4.48 12.45
C LYS A 122 3.98 4.18 11.16
N ILE A 123 3.03 3.24 11.17
CA ILE A 123 2.19 2.92 10.00
C ILE A 123 1.37 4.15 9.58
N VAL A 124 0.66 4.78 10.53
CA VAL A 124 -0.14 5.98 10.27
C VAL A 124 0.72 7.12 9.74
N SER A 125 1.89 7.38 10.33
CA SER A 125 2.80 8.43 9.85
C SER A 125 3.26 8.19 8.40
N ALA A 126 3.56 6.94 8.03
CA ALA A 126 3.91 6.58 6.66
C ALA A 126 2.75 6.85 5.69
N ILE A 127 1.53 6.46 6.08
CA ILE A 127 0.31 6.65 5.30
C ILE A 127 0.01 8.15 5.14
N ASP A 128 -0.02 8.92 6.23
CA ASP A 128 -0.28 10.36 6.20
C ASP A 128 0.69 11.10 5.29
N THR A 129 1.97 10.75 5.37
CA THR A 129 2.96 11.41 4.51
C THR A 129 2.80 11.00 3.05
N PHE A 130 2.44 9.75 2.76
CA PHE A 130 2.10 9.32 1.41
C PHE A 130 0.85 10.05 0.88
N LEU A 131 -0.17 10.26 1.70
CA LEU A 131 -1.42 10.91 1.29
C LEU A 131 -1.31 12.43 1.17
N THR A 132 -0.31 13.05 1.81
CA THR A 132 -0.09 14.49 1.75
C THR A 132 0.16 14.94 0.29
N PRO A 133 -0.65 15.87 -0.27
CA PRO A 133 -0.40 16.46 -1.57
C PRO A 133 0.90 17.26 -1.55
N ALA A 134 1.83 17.00 -2.47
CA ALA A 134 3.08 17.74 -2.53
C ALA A 134 3.44 18.13 -3.97
N ARG A 135 3.96 19.35 -4.17
CA ARG A 135 4.50 19.82 -5.47
C ARG A 135 5.70 18.97 -5.92
N GLN A 136 6.43 18.44 -4.94
CA GLN A 136 7.41 17.36 -5.06
C GLN A 136 7.23 16.48 -3.82
N PRO A 137 7.16 15.14 -3.96
CA PRO A 137 6.81 14.26 -2.85
C PRO A 137 7.79 14.45 -1.68
N LYS A 138 7.26 14.70 -0.47
CA LYS A 138 8.07 14.95 0.75
C LYS A 138 8.81 13.68 1.20
N TYR A 139 8.22 12.52 0.91
CA TYR A 139 8.96 11.30 0.59
C TYR A 139 8.88 11.11 -0.92
N ALA A 140 9.82 11.69 -1.66
CA ALA A 140 10.13 11.27 -3.01
C ALA A 140 10.84 9.92 -2.91
N CYS A 141 10.14 8.93 -2.35
CA CYS A 141 10.51 7.56 -2.09
C CYS A 141 12.03 7.35 -2.12
N ASP A 142 12.76 7.90 -1.13
CA ASP A 142 14.16 7.53 -0.95
C ASP A 142 14.15 5.99 -0.87
N PRO A 143 14.90 5.30 -1.76
CA PRO A 143 14.75 3.88 -2.00
C PRO A 143 14.74 3.02 -0.75
N ASP A 144 15.27 3.46 0.40
CA ASP A 144 15.18 2.69 1.64
C ASP A 144 14.88 3.56 2.85
N SER A 145 13.81 4.37 2.78
CA SER A 145 13.33 5.16 3.92
C SER A 145 12.99 4.26 5.11
N ARG A 146 13.94 4.07 6.02
CA ARG A 146 13.72 3.43 7.32
C ARG A 146 13.07 4.47 8.23
N LEU A 147 11.91 4.15 8.82
CA LEU A 147 11.27 5.01 9.83
C LEU A 147 11.98 4.94 11.20
N GLN A 148 13.32 4.98 11.21
CA GLN A 148 14.07 5.11 12.44
C GLN A 148 14.03 6.58 12.88
N GLY A 149 13.48 6.85 14.07
CA GLY A 149 13.63 8.14 14.73
C GLY A 149 12.73 9.29 14.26
N LEU A 150 11.49 9.04 13.81
CA LEU A 150 10.54 10.13 13.56
C LEU A 150 10.27 10.94 14.85
N PRO A 151 10.54 12.25 14.88
CA PRO A 151 10.19 13.11 16.01
C PRO A 151 8.67 13.31 16.03
N GLY A 152 8.04 12.90 17.13
CA GLY A 152 6.57 12.95 17.29
C GLY A 152 5.96 11.73 17.98
N VAL A 153 6.77 10.72 18.32
CA VAL A 153 6.36 9.64 19.23
C VAL A 153 7.11 9.82 20.55
N THR A 154 6.63 10.78 21.36
CA THR A 154 6.91 10.90 22.80
C THR A 154 5.59 10.80 23.53
#